data_AF-A0A0K1E1H7-F1
#
_entry.id   AF-A0A0K1E1H7-F1
#
_cell.length_a   1.000
_cell.length_b   1.000
_cell.length_c   1.000
_cell.angle_alpha   90.00
_cell.angle_beta   90.00
_cell.angle_gamma   90.00
#
_symmetry.space_group_name_H-M   'P 1'
#
loop_
_entity.id
_entity.type
_entity.pdbx_description
1 polymer ?
#
loop_
_entity_poly.entity_id
_entity_poly.type
_entity_poly.pdbx_seq_one_letter_code
_entity_poly.pdbx_strand_id
1 'polypeptide(L)'
;MSGLRAGVAGSVVAAVVILILLPLIATLGVSHPLNLYLMAFLVALAVYVYLSFSRPLGEPWFVRLGPPVIGASAAGVALLWAGQQVGAALIAVAYWGEPVMGYFIYKRLREVSRLWAALFLGSAAAYAYTLPVVLLGLWQVPAAADAAKLAALVYFLRRLR
;
A
#
# COMPACT_ATOMS: atom_id res chain seq x y z
N MET A 1 3.67 20.17 8.06
CA MET A 1 4.62 19.51 7.12
C MET A 1 5.19 18.21 7.67
N SER A 2 5.48 18.10 8.98
CA SER A 2 5.97 16.87 9.62
C SER A 2 5.12 15.61 9.33
N GLY A 3 3.80 15.71 9.39
CA GLY A 3 2.90 14.57 9.14
C GLY A 3 2.93 14.04 7.69
N LEU A 4 3.08 14.92 6.68
CA LEU A 4 3.15 14.50 5.28
C LEU A 4 4.44 13.72 5.02
N ARG A 5 5.57 14.19 5.56
CA ARG A 5 6.85 13.49 5.47
C ARG A 5 6.82 12.16 6.22
N ALA A 6 6.21 12.12 7.42
CA ALA A 6 6.04 10.89 8.20
C ALA A 6 5.18 9.86 7.45
N GLY A 7 4.07 10.29 6.85
CA GLY A 7 3.23 9.43 6.01
C GLY A 7 4.00 8.86 4.82
N VAL A 8 4.77 9.70 4.11
CA VAL A 8 5.63 9.24 3.00
C VAL A 8 6.70 8.26 3.48
N ALA A 9 7.33 8.51 4.62
CA ALA A 9 8.32 7.60 5.20
C ALA A 9 7.68 6.23 5.53
N GLY A 10 6.50 6.23 6.16
CA GLY A 10 5.74 5.01 6.40
C GLY A 10 5.37 4.28 5.11
N SER A 11 4.97 5.00 4.07
CA SER A 11 4.70 4.40 2.75
C SER A 11 5.95 3.80 2.09
N VAL A 12 7.13 4.40 2.30
CA VAL A 12 8.42 3.81 1.84
C VAL A 12 8.65 2.47 2.54
N VAL A 13 8.49 2.41 3.86
CA VAL A 13 8.62 1.16 4.62
C VAL A 13 7.61 0.13 4.13
N ALA A 14 6.37 0.53 3.86
CA ALA A 14 5.33 -0.37 3.37
C ALA A 14 5.70 -0.98 2.01
N ALA A 15 6.16 -0.15 1.07
CA ALA A 15 6.60 -0.63 -0.25
C ALA A 15 7.79 -1.60 -0.15
N VAL A 16 8.78 -1.32 0.70
CA VAL A 16 9.88 -2.28 0.92
C VAL A 16 9.36 -3.62 1.45
N VAL A 17 8.43 -3.60 2.41
CA VAL A 17 7.84 -4.84 2.94
C VAL A 17 7.01 -5.57 1.89
N ILE A 18 6.25 -4.86 1.05
CA ILE A 18 5.50 -5.45 -0.07
C ILE A 18 6.44 -6.13 -1.06
N LEU A 19 7.56 -5.49 -1.44
CA LEU A 19 8.56 -6.08 -2.34
C LEU A 19 9.18 -7.35 -1.79
N ILE A 20 9.31 -7.47 -0.46
CA ILE A 20 9.76 -8.71 0.20
C ILE A 20 8.62 -9.75 0.22
N LEU A 21 7.40 -9.31 0.50
CA LEU A 21 6.24 -10.18 0.69
C LEU A 21 5.81 -10.88 -0.61
N LEU A 22 5.83 -10.18 -1.76
CA LEU A 22 5.39 -10.74 -3.05
C LEU A 22 6.11 -12.05 -3.43
N PRO A 23 7.46 -12.11 -3.49
CA PRO A 23 8.15 -13.38 -3.78
C PRO A 23 7.92 -14.41 -2.68
N LEU A 24 7.84 -14.02 -1.41
CA LEU A 24 7.58 -14.96 -0.32
C LEU A 24 6.19 -15.61 -0.41
N ILE A 25 5.17 -14.87 -0.85
CA ILE A 25 3.84 -15.42 -1.12
C ILE A 25 3.91 -16.41 -2.28
N ALA A 26 4.64 -16.08 -3.34
CA ALA A 26 4.81 -16.97 -4.49
C ALA A 26 5.56 -18.28 -4.13
N THR A 27 6.52 -18.22 -3.20
CA THR A 27 7.34 -19.40 -2.83
C THR A 27 6.78 -20.21 -1.67
N LEU A 28 6.22 -19.56 -0.65
CA LEU A 28 5.79 -20.20 0.60
C LEU A 28 4.26 -20.29 0.74
N GLY A 29 3.51 -19.60 -0.13
CA GLY A 29 2.06 -19.49 -0.05
C GLY A 29 1.60 -18.38 0.90
N VAL A 30 0.37 -17.90 0.66
CA VAL A 30 -0.19 -16.74 1.38
C VAL A 30 -0.39 -16.99 2.89
N SER A 31 -0.67 -18.22 3.29
CA SER A 31 -0.94 -18.60 4.68
C SER A 31 0.31 -18.95 5.49
N HIS A 32 1.51 -18.86 4.92
CA HIS A 32 2.74 -19.15 5.65
C HIS A 32 2.89 -18.16 6.84
N PRO A 33 3.27 -18.62 8.06
CA PRO A 33 3.30 -17.77 9.26
C PRO A 33 4.07 -16.45 9.08
N LEU A 34 5.25 -16.51 8.44
CA LEU A 34 6.03 -15.31 8.12
C LEU A 34 5.23 -14.28 7.30
N ASN A 35 4.49 -14.74 6.28
CA ASN A 35 3.71 -13.88 5.40
C ASN A 35 2.54 -13.25 6.17
N LEU A 36 1.91 -14.01 7.08
CA LEU A 36 0.85 -13.50 7.96
C LEU A 36 1.35 -12.41 8.91
N TYR A 37 2.53 -12.57 9.51
CA TYR A 37 3.15 -11.54 10.34
C TYR A 37 3.50 -10.28 9.54
N LEU A 38 4.07 -10.43 8.34
CA LEU A 38 4.37 -9.31 7.45
C LEU A 38 3.09 -8.58 7.00
N MET A 39 2.03 -9.31 6.66
CA MET A 39 0.73 -8.70 6.32
C MET A 39 0.09 -7.99 7.52
N ALA A 40 0.15 -8.56 8.72
CA ALA A 40 -0.31 -7.90 9.93
C ALA A 40 0.49 -6.62 10.23
N PHE A 41 1.82 -6.66 10.02
CA PHE A 41 2.66 -5.48 10.11
C PHE A 41 2.28 -4.42 9.08
N LEU A 42 1.97 -4.80 7.83
CA LEU A 42 1.47 -3.89 6.80
C LEU A 42 0.14 -3.24 7.20
N VAL A 43 -0.77 -3.96 7.86
CA VAL A 43 -2.02 -3.38 8.40
C VAL A 43 -1.72 -2.33 9.47
N ALA A 44 -0.83 -2.62 10.42
CA ALA A 44 -0.42 -1.66 11.45
C ALA A 44 0.24 -0.42 10.82
N LEU A 45 1.07 -0.63 9.80
CA LEU A 45 1.72 0.45 9.06
C LEU A 45 0.71 1.27 8.25
N ALA A 46 -0.33 0.65 7.69
CA ALA A 46 -1.41 1.33 7.00
C ALA A 46 -2.19 2.25 7.96
N VAL A 47 -2.45 1.82 9.20
CA VAL A 47 -3.02 2.67 10.25
C VAL A 47 -2.11 3.86 10.54
N TYR A 48 -0.81 3.62 10.75
CA TYR A 48 0.16 4.69 11.00
C TYR A 48 0.21 5.71 9.86
N VAL A 49 0.30 5.24 8.62
CA VAL A 49 0.36 6.07 7.41
C VAL A 49 -0.93 6.86 7.23
N TYR A 50 -2.08 6.22 7.45
CA TYR A 50 -3.38 6.88 7.42
C TYR A 50 -3.42 8.04 8.42
N LEU A 51 -3.11 7.79 9.70
CA LEU A 51 -3.13 8.83 10.74
C LEU A 51 -2.15 9.97 10.42
N SER A 52 -0.99 9.64 9.87
CA SER A 52 0.03 10.62 9.45
C SER A 52 -0.47 11.52 8.32
N PHE A 53 -1.29 11.00 7.40
CA PHE A 53 -1.86 11.74 6.28
C PHE A 53 -3.22 12.40 6.57
N SER A 54 -4.02 11.90 7.51
CA SER A 54 -5.40 12.39 7.74
C SER A 54 -5.45 13.89 8.01
N ARG A 55 -4.55 14.42 8.85
CA ARG A 55 -4.50 15.86 9.15
C ARG A 55 -3.84 16.67 8.02
N PRO A 56 -2.64 16.32 7.51
CA PRO A 56 -1.97 17.12 6.49
C PRO A 56 -2.68 17.17 5.13
N LEU A 57 -3.42 16.13 4.74
CA LEU A 57 -4.17 16.15 3.49
C LEU A 57 -5.37 17.10 3.60
N GLY A 58 -6.06 17.12 4.75
CA GLY A 58 -7.25 17.94 4.98
C GLY A 58 -8.45 17.53 4.12
N GLU A 59 -8.44 16.33 3.56
CA GLU A 59 -9.43 15.83 2.60
C GLU A 59 -10.45 14.93 3.34
N PRO A 60 -11.73 15.35 3.47
CA PRO A 60 -12.74 14.59 4.23
C PRO A 60 -12.98 13.17 3.70
N TRP A 61 -12.89 12.99 2.37
CA TRP A 61 -13.05 11.69 1.74
C TRP A 61 -11.91 10.72 2.06
N PHE A 62 -10.68 11.20 2.22
CA PHE A 62 -9.57 10.36 2.68
C PHE A 62 -9.85 9.80 4.09
N VAL A 63 -10.38 10.64 4.99
CA VAL A 63 -10.73 10.24 6.35
C VAL A 63 -11.90 9.24 6.39
N ARG A 64 -12.87 9.37 5.49
CA ARG A 64 -14.02 8.46 5.42
C ARG A 64 -13.69 7.12 4.75
N LEU A 65 -12.86 7.13 3.72
CA LEU A 65 -12.55 5.94 2.91
C LEU A 65 -11.39 5.12 3.50
N GLY A 66 -10.48 5.74 4.24
CA GLY A 66 -9.34 5.05 4.84
C GLY A 66 -9.71 3.90 5.79
N PRO A 67 -10.58 4.12 6.80
CA PRO A 67 -10.93 3.08 7.75
C PRO A 67 -11.60 1.84 7.11
N PRO A 68 -12.54 1.97 6.15
CA PRO A 68 -13.05 0.81 5.42
C PRO A 68 -11.98 0.01 4.67
N VAL A 69 -11.05 0.69 3.97
CA VAL A 69 -9.97 0.02 3.23
C VAL A 69 -9.03 -0.72 4.18
N ILE A 70 -8.60 -0.07 5.26
CA ILE A 70 -7.72 -0.68 6.27
C ILE A 70 -8.44 -1.83 7.00
N GLY A 71 -9.72 -1.62 7.35
CA GLY A 71 -10.55 -2.62 8.01
C GLY A 71 -10.76 -3.86 7.15
N ALA A 72 -10.99 -3.70 5.85
CA ALA A 72 -11.09 -4.81 4.91
C ALA A 72 -9.77 -5.60 4.82
N SER A 73 -8.63 -4.93 4.72
CA SER A 73 -7.31 -5.58 4.77
C SER A 73 -7.08 -6.32 6.09
N ALA A 74 -7.40 -5.70 7.22
CA ALA A 74 -7.27 -6.30 8.55
C ALA A 74 -8.15 -7.55 8.70
N ALA A 75 -9.41 -7.47 8.25
CA ALA A 75 -10.32 -8.60 8.24
C ALA A 75 -9.81 -9.74 7.34
N GLY A 76 -9.27 -9.42 6.17
CA GLY A 76 -8.67 -10.40 5.28
C GLY A 76 -7.46 -11.11 5.91
N VAL A 77 -6.60 -10.38 6.62
CA VAL A 77 -5.48 -10.97 7.39
C VAL A 77 -5.99 -11.85 8.52
N ALA A 78 -7.02 -11.42 9.26
CA ALA A 78 -7.62 -12.23 10.33
C ALA A 78 -8.26 -13.53 9.80
N LEU A 79 -8.91 -13.48 8.64
CA LEU A 79 -9.45 -14.67 7.97
C LEU A 79 -8.33 -15.64 7.58
N LEU A 80 -7.21 -15.14 7.06
CA LEU A 80 -6.06 -15.99 6.76
C LEU A 80 -5.45 -16.64 8.02
N TRP A 81 -5.40 -15.91 9.14
CA TRP A 81 -5.01 -16.48 10.44
C TRP A 81 -5.96 -17.58 10.92
N ALA A 82 -7.25 -17.47 10.59
CA ALA A 82 -8.25 -18.50 10.86
C ALA A 82 -8.22 -19.66 9.84
N GLY A 83 -7.23 -19.69 8.93
CA GLY A 83 -7.10 -20.72 7.89
C GLY A 83 -8.02 -20.53 6.67
N GLN A 84 -8.76 -19.42 6.60
CA GLN A 84 -9.72 -19.15 5.54
C GLN A 84 -9.08 -18.43 4.35
N GLN A 85 -8.90 -19.14 3.24
CA GLN A 85 -8.22 -18.63 2.03
C GLN A 85 -8.93 -17.44 1.38
N VAL A 86 -10.24 -17.28 1.60
CA VAL A 86 -11.01 -16.11 1.14
C VAL A 86 -10.44 -14.78 1.66
N GLY A 87 -9.68 -14.80 2.76
CA GLY A 87 -8.98 -13.64 3.27
C GLY A 87 -7.99 -13.02 2.27
N ALA A 88 -7.33 -13.82 1.43
CA ALA A 88 -6.43 -13.32 0.40
C ALA A 88 -7.17 -12.52 -0.67
N ALA A 89 -8.36 -12.99 -1.09
CA ALA A 89 -9.20 -12.26 -2.03
C ALA A 89 -9.70 -10.95 -1.44
N LEU A 90 -10.09 -10.94 -0.15
CA LEU A 90 -10.50 -9.72 0.54
C LEU A 90 -9.37 -8.69 0.63
N ILE A 91 -8.14 -9.12 0.93
CA ILE A 91 -6.95 -8.24 0.90
C ILE A 91 -6.75 -7.67 -0.51
N ALA A 92 -6.80 -8.51 -1.54
CA ALA A 92 -6.61 -8.07 -2.93
C ALA A 92 -7.67 -7.03 -3.36
N VAL A 93 -8.92 -7.23 -2.98
CA VAL A 93 -10.00 -6.26 -3.22
C VAL A 93 -9.78 -4.98 -2.42
N ALA A 94 -9.35 -5.06 -1.16
CA ALA A 94 -9.05 -3.87 -0.36
C ALA A 94 -7.93 -3.03 -1.00
N TYR A 95 -6.95 -3.66 -1.64
CA TYR A 95 -5.88 -2.98 -2.39
C TYR A 95 -6.39 -2.15 -3.58
N TRP A 96 -7.60 -2.41 -4.11
CA TRP A 96 -8.21 -1.54 -5.12
C TRP A 96 -8.60 -0.16 -4.55
N GLY A 97 -8.65 -0.03 -3.22
CA GLY A 97 -8.74 1.25 -2.54
C GLY A 97 -7.43 2.06 -2.58
N GLU A 98 -6.29 1.43 -2.85
CA GLU A 98 -4.99 2.11 -2.84
C GLU A 98 -4.91 3.26 -3.85
N PRO A 99 -5.35 3.15 -5.12
CA PRO A 99 -5.31 4.27 -6.06
C PRO A 99 -6.24 5.40 -5.65
N VAL A 100 -7.38 5.08 -5.03
CA VAL A 100 -8.34 6.06 -4.50
C VAL A 100 -7.71 6.86 -3.37
N MET A 101 -7.07 6.18 -2.42
CA MET A 101 -6.37 6.82 -1.30
C MET A 101 -5.12 7.58 -1.79
N GLY A 102 -4.39 6.98 -2.71
CA GLY A 102 -3.21 7.53 -3.37
C GLY A 102 -3.51 8.81 -4.14
N TYR A 103 -4.71 8.97 -4.69
CA TYR A 103 -5.11 10.19 -5.39
C TYR A 103 -5.08 11.44 -4.49
N PHE A 104 -5.49 11.32 -3.23
CA PHE A 104 -5.43 12.45 -2.29
C PHE A 104 -3.99 12.81 -1.92
N ILE A 105 -3.12 11.81 -1.79
CA ILE A 105 -1.68 12.01 -1.56
C ILE A 105 -1.06 12.66 -2.80
N TYR A 106 -1.38 12.16 -4.00
CA TYR A 106 -0.97 12.72 -5.28
C TYR A 106 -1.28 14.21 -5.40
N LYS A 107 -2.51 14.63 -5.03
CA LYS A 107 -2.92 16.03 -5.07
C LYS A 107 -1.99 16.96 -4.27
N ARG A 108 -1.43 16.49 -3.16
CA ARG A 108 -0.43 17.24 -2.40
C ARG A 108 0.96 17.12 -2.99
N LEU A 109 1.37 15.92 -3.38
CA LEU A 109 2.72 15.68 -3.92
C LEU A 109 2.97 16.35 -5.28
N ARG A 110 1.93 16.56 -6.10
CA ARG A 110 2.05 17.27 -7.38
C ARG A 110 2.47 18.74 -7.25
N GLU A 111 2.28 19.35 -6.09
CA GLU A 111 2.78 20.70 -5.78
C GLU A 111 4.31 20.72 -5.71
N VAL A 112 4.93 19.61 -5.33
CA VAL A 112 6.39 19.43 -5.28
C VAL A 112 6.94 18.97 -6.63
N SER A 113 6.30 17.97 -7.27
CA SER A 113 6.66 17.52 -8.61
C SER A 113 5.54 16.75 -9.28
N ARG A 114 5.04 17.27 -10.42
CA ARG A 114 3.96 16.62 -11.18
C ARG A 114 4.36 15.26 -11.74
N LEU A 115 5.57 15.15 -12.31
CA LEU A 115 6.07 13.92 -12.92
C LEU A 115 6.14 12.78 -11.91
N TRP A 116 6.80 13.01 -10.77
CA TRP A 116 6.96 11.99 -9.73
C TRP A 116 5.66 11.66 -9.02
N ALA A 117 4.74 12.63 -8.91
CA ALA A 117 3.42 12.37 -8.36
C ALA A 117 2.61 11.48 -9.32
N ALA A 118 2.66 11.75 -10.63
CA ALA A 118 2.00 10.91 -11.64
C ALA A 118 2.58 9.50 -11.66
N LEU A 119 3.91 9.36 -11.56
CA LEU A 119 4.57 8.07 -11.43
C LEU A 119 4.06 7.32 -10.18
N PHE A 120 4.01 7.98 -9.02
CA PHE A 120 3.47 7.40 -7.79
C PHE A 120 2.03 6.88 -7.95
N LEU A 121 1.12 7.70 -8.47
CA LEU A 121 -0.28 7.30 -8.61
C LEU A 121 -0.48 6.21 -9.67
N GLY A 122 0.18 6.36 -10.82
CA GLY A 122 0.10 5.38 -11.92
C GLY A 122 0.67 4.03 -11.52
N SER A 123 1.81 4.01 -10.81
CA SER A 123 2.40 2.78 -10.30
C SER A 123 1.61 2.15 -9.15
N ALA A 124 0.99 2.94 -8.27
CA ALA A 124 0.07 2.43 -7.26
C ALA A 124 -1.17 1.77 -7.88
N ALA A 125 -1.73 2.38 -8.93
CA ALA A 125 -2.82 1.79 -9.73
C ALA A 125 -2.38 0.49 -10.42
N ALA A 126 -1.23 0.51 -11.10
CA ALA A 126 -0.70 -0.68 -11.75
C ALA A 126 -0.49 -1.82 -10.75
N TYR A 127 0.10 -1.55 -9.58
CA TYR A 127 0.28 -2.54 -8.53
C TYR A 127 -1.07 -3.12 -8.05
N ALA A 128 -2.03 -2.27 -7.69
CA ALA A 128 -3.33 -2.71 -7.17
C ALA A 128 -4.10 -3.59 -8.17
N TYR A 129 -4.11 -3.20 -9.46
CA TYR A 129 -4.84 -3.93 -10.50
C TYR A 129 -4.11 -5.19 -10.99
N THR A 130 -2.80 -5.27 -10.80
CA THR A 130 -2.02 -6.47 -11.15
C THR A 130 -1.83 -7.42 -9.98
N LEU A 131 -2.22 -7.05 -8.76
CA LEU A 131 -2.15 -7.92 -7.59
C LEU A 131 -2.77 -9.32 -7.79
N PRO A 132 -3.92 -9.47 -8.47
CA PRO A 132 -4.51 -10.79 -8.72
C PRO A 132 -3.60 -11.73 -9.54
N VAL A 133 -2.70 -11.20 -10.38
CA VAL A 133 -1.80 -12.04 -11.20
C VAL A 133 -0.72 -12.73 -10.38
N VAL A 134 -0.51 -12.34 -9.11
CA VAL A 134 0.34 -13.07 -8.16
C VAL A 134 -0.15 -14.50 -7.98
N LEU A 135 -1.48 -14.71 -7.99
CA LEU A 135 -2.09 -16.04 -7.89
C LEU A 135 -1.80 -16.91 -9.12
N LEU A 136 -1.41 -16.30 -10.24
CA LEU A 136 -1.00 -16.96 -11.48
C LEU A 136 0.53 -17.15 -11.56
N GLY A 137 1.26 -16.85 -10.47
CA GLY A 137 2.72 -16.93 -10.42
C GLY A 137 3.46 -15.73 -11.04
N LEU A 138 2.74 -14.71 -11.53
CA LEU A 138 3.30 -13.53 -12.19
C LEU A 138 3.57 -12.38 -11.21
N TRP A 139 4.14 -12.70 -10.05
CA TRP A 139 4.37 -11.74 -8.96
C TRP A 139 5.36 -10.62 -9.32
N GLN A 140 6.18 -10.81 -10.35
CA GLN A 140 7.14 -9.81 -10.84
C GLN A 140 6.45 -8.57 -11.40
N VAL A 141 5.22 -8.72 -11.92
CA VAL A 141 4.43 -7.62 -12.49
C VAL A 141 4.05 -6.58 -11.42
N PRO A 142 3.32 -6.96 -10.34
CA PRO A 142 3.07 -6.03 -9.25
C PRO A 142 4.36 -5.60 -8.54
N ALA A 143 5.39 -6.45 -8.46
CA ALA A 143 6.67 -6.05 -7.85
C ALA A 143 7.34 -4.90 -8.62
N ALA A 144 7.35 -4.94 -9.95
CA ALA A 144 7.89 -3.85 -10.77
C ALA A 144 7.10 -2.54 -10.58
N ALA A 145 5.78 -2.64 -10.48
CA ALA A 145 4.92 -1.49 -10.19
C ALA A 145 5.20 -0.91 -8.79
N ASP A 146 5.31 -1.75 -7.76
CA ASP A 146 5.61 -1.30 -6.40
C ASP A 146 7.03 -0.70 -6.29
N ALA A 147 8.00 -1.21 -7.04
CA ALA A 147 9.35 -0.64 -7.12
C ALA A 147 9.34 0.77 -7.74
N ALA A 148 8.55 1.00 -8.79
CA ALA A 148 8.37 2.33 -9.37
C ALA A 148 7.69 3.30 -8.37
N LYS A 149 6.69 2.81 -7.62
CA LYS A 149 6.03 3.56 -6.54
C LYS A 149 7.02 3.93 -5.44
N LEU A 150 7.86 2.98 -5.02
CA LEU A 150 8.91 3.18 -4.03
C LEU A 150 9.91 4.25 -4.48
N ALA A 151 10.37 4.20 -5.73
CA ALA A 151 11.28 5.21 -6.27
C ALA A 151 10.68 6.62 -6.18
N ALA A 152 9.39 6.76 -6.51
CA ALA A 152 8.68 8.04 -6.37
C ALA A 152 8.55 8.50 -4.91
N LEU A 153 8.21 7.58 -3.99
CA LEU A 153 8.13 7.90 -2.56
C LEU A 153 9.49 8.34 -1.99
N VAL A 154 10.58 7.67 -2.35
CA VAL A 154 11.95 8.06 -1.94
C VAL A 154 12.30 9.44 -2.49
N TYR A 155 11.94 9.74 -3.75
CA TYR A 155 12.14 11.06 -4.33
C TYR A 155 11.47 12.17 -3.49
N PHE A 156 10.22 11.95 -3.06
CA PHE A 156 9.47 12.90 -2.24
C PHE A 156 10.00 12.98 -0.81
N LEU A 157 10.35 11.84 -0.20
CA LEU A 157 10.88 11.80 1.16
C LEU A 157 12.13 12.67 1.33
N ARG A 158 12.98 12.73 0.30
CA ARG A 158 14.20 13.56 0.27
C ARG A 158 13.93 15.06 0.08
N ARG A 159 12.74 15.45 -0.38
CA ARG A 159 12.39 16.83 -0.75
C ARG A 159 11.35 17.48 0.15
N LEU A 160 10.54 16.67 0.83
CA LEU A 160 9.66 17.14 1.88
C LEU A 160 10.50 17.50 3.11
N ARG A 161 10.50 18.78 3.49
CA ARG A 161 11.16 19.27 4.70
C ARG A 161 10.22 19.15 5.90
#